data_AF-A0A6P2D8L7-F1
#
_entry.id   AF-A0A6P2D8L7-F1
#
_cell.length_a   1.000
_cell.length_b   1.000
_cell.length_c   1.000
_cell.angle_alpha   90.00
_cell.angle_beta   90.00
_cell.angle_gamma   90.00
#
_symmetry.space_group_name_H-M   'P 1'
#
loop_
_entity.id
_entity.type
_entity.pdbx_description
1 polymer ?
#
loop_
_entity_poly.entity_id
_entity_poly.type
_entity_poly.pdbx_seq_one_letter_code
_entity_poly.pdbx_strand_id
1 'polypeptide(L)'
;MDYPSLLETVLGHLEELGVTYLATSGELVTDEVLESAEASMKIRLPAELREFYQTVGDGFSFFWESDSGDPKTPWGSLPVPSLSSLVKMYTGWRGLVLYSPERAEEYGFPHTKDPALAKHTAARMWHWLPIIAEENGDAICLDLGAPGCPVVFDQHDWMDGGSGDNGHPLGANWREFLIGWGSVCFQMPKDLYWPWCFRPGGVAWDGEHFHSRFRVAELAKLHNA
;
A
#
# COMPACT_ATOMS: atom_id res chain seq x y z
N MET A 1 -1.12 -18.77 -2.40
CA MET A 1 0.00 -18.66 -1.45
C MET A 1 -0.50 -17.86 -0.26
N ASP A 2 -0.29 -18.35 0.96
CA ASP A 2 -0.62 -17.61 2.19
C ASP A 2 0.41 -16.52 2.51
N TYR A 3 0.12 -15.63 3.47
CA TYR A 3 1.00 -14.52 3.81
C TYR A 3 2.33 -14.96 4.46
N PRO A 4 2.35 -15.91 5.41
CA PRO A 4 3.62 -16.40 5.96
C PRO A 4 4.54 -16.96 4.88
N SER A 5 4.04 -17.81 3.98
CA SER A 5 4.85 -18.38 2.90
C SER A 5 5.38 -17.31 1.94
N LEU A 6 4.57 -16.28 1.65
CA LEU A 6 4.99 -15.15 0.83
C LEU A 6 6.17 -14.41 1.45
N LEU A 7 6.07 -14.08 2.74
CA LEU A 7 7.13 -13.39 3.48
C LEU A 7 8.37 -14.26 3.56
N GLU A 8 8.25 -15.54 3.96
CA GLU A 8 9.36 -16.50 4.00
C GLU A 8 10.08 -16.62 2.65
N THR A 9 9.34 -16.62 1.55
CA THR A 9 9.89 -16.66 0.18
C THR A 9 10.75 -15.42 -0.12
N VAL A 10 10.30 -14.23 0.29
CA VAL A 10 11.07 -12.98 0.14
C VAL A 10 12.31 -13.00 1.04
N LEU A 11 12.16 -13.39 2.30
CA LEU A 11 13.26 -13.42 3.27
C LEU A 11 14.34 -14.41 2.85
N GLY A 12 13.97 -15.64 2.49
CA GLY A 12 14.91 -16.66 2.00
C GLY A 12 15.67 -16.21 0.75
N HIS A 13 15.00 -15.49 -0.16
CA HIS A 13 15.69 -14.93 -1.33
C HIS A 13 16.77 -13.90 -0.95
N LEU A 14 16.50 -13.02 0.03
CA LEU A 14 17.51 -12.07 0.50
C LEU A 14 18.68 -12.75 1.22
N GLU A 15 18.42 -13.82 1.98
CA GLU A 15 19.47 -14.62 2.61
C GLU A 15 20.39 -15.28 1.58
N GLU A 16 19.84 -15.85 0.51
CA GLU A 16 20.60 -16.41 -0.61
C GLU A 16 21.47 -15.37 -1.30
N LEU A 17 21.00 -14.12 -1.37
CA LEU A 17 21.75 -12.99 -1.93
C LEU A 17 22.80 -12.42 -0.96
N GLY A 18 22.84 -12.90 0.28
CA GLY A 18 23.71 -12.40 1.35
C GLY A 18 23.33 -10.99 1.83
N VAL A 19 22.05 -10.60 1.72
CA VAL A 19 21.54 -9.30 2.15
C VAL A 19 20.93 -9.42 3.53
N THR A 20 21.43 -8.61 4.46
CA THR A 20 20.86 -8.50 5.81
C THR A 20 19.54 -7.74 5.75
N TYR A 21 18.56 -8.19 6.53
CA TYR A 21 17.28 -7.53 6.70
C TYR A 21 16.88 -7.50 8.17
N LEU A 22 15.92 -6.62 8.49
CA LEU A 22 15.23 -6.57 9.77
C LEU A 22 13.76 -6.86 9.52
N ALA A 23 13.22 -7.86 10.19
CA ALA A 23 11.81 -8.21 10.15
C ALA A 23 11.27 -8.34 11.57
N THR A 24 10.16 -7.67 11.85
CA THR A 24 9.45 -7.77 13.13
C THR A 24 7.96 -7.92 12.86
N SER A 25 7.31 -8.76 13.66
CA SER A 25 5.86 -8.93 13.64
C SER A 25 5.28 -8.70 15.03
N GLY A 26 4.04 -8.22 15.07
CA GLY A 26 3.24 -8.17 16.30
C GLY A 26 2.75 -9.55 16.73
N GLU A 27 2.03 -9.58 17.85
CA GLU A 27 1.34 -10.78 18.31
C GLU A 27 0.20 -11.16 17.36
N LEU A 28 -0.15 -12.45 17.28
CA LEU A 28 -1.28 -12.89 16.47
C LEU A 28 -2.59 -12.29 16.98
N VAL A 29 -3.43 -11.88 16.04
CA VAL A 29 -4.67 -11.14 16.32
C VAL A 29 -5.86 -12.08 16.35
N THR A 30 -6.70 -11.97 17.39
CA THR A 30 -7.98 -12.71 17.47
C THR A 30 -9.10 -11.96 16.76
N ASP A 31 -10.22 -12.65 16.47
CA ASP A 31 -11.39 -12.01 15.87
C ASP A 31 -11.94 -10.87 16.75
N GLU A 32 -11.90 -10.99 18.08
CA GLU A 32 -12.38 -9.94 18.98
C GLU A 32 -11.56 -8.64 18.86
N VAL A 33 -10.25 -8.76 18.65
CA VAL A 33 -9.37 -7.59 18.47
C VAL A 33 -9.64 -6.92 17.12
N LEU A 34 -9.83 -7.71 16.06
CA LEU A 34 -10.23 -7.18 14.75
C LEU A 34 -11.58 -6.47 14.81
N GLU A 35 -12.58 -7.09 15.44
CA GLU A 35 -13.91 -6.52 15.61
C GLU A 35 -13.89 -5.21 16.41
N SER A 36 -13.03 -5.13 17.43
CA SER A 36 -12.83 -3.89 18.20
C SER A 36 -12.24 -2.76 17.35
N ALA A 37 -11.25 -3.06 16.51
CA ALA A 37 -10.65 -2.09 15.59
C ALA A 37 -11.67 -1.65 14.51
N GLU A 38 -12.40 -2.59 13.92
CA GLU A 38 -13.49 -2.35 12.96
C GLU A 38 -14.58 -1.45 13.55
N ALA A 39 -15.02 -1.73 14.78
CA ALA A 39 -15.99 -0.91 15.50
C ALA A 39 -15.49 0.52 15.73
N SER A 40 -14.20 0.67 16.06
CA SER A 40 -13.57 1.98 16.27
C SER A 40 -13.52 2.81 14.98
N MET A 41 -13.25 2.16 13.85
CA MET A 41 -13.20 2.80 12.52
C MET A 41 -14.59 2.90 11.86
N LYS A 42 -15.59 2.18 12.34
CA LYS A 42 -16.93 2.04 11.72
C LYS A 42 -16.87 1.51 10.29
N ILE A 43 -15.95 0.58 10.03
CA ILE A 43 -15.81 -0.13 8.75
C ILE A 43 -15.61 -1.62 9.03
N ARG A 44 -15.82 -2.46 8.02
CA ARG A 44 -15.33 -3.84 8.01
C ARG A 44 -13.98 -3.87 7.32
N LEU A 45 -12.99 -4.53 7.90
CA LEU A 45 -11.73 -4.77 7.21
C LEU A 45 -11.97 -5.82 6.10
N PRO A 46 -11.32 -5.66 4.92
CA PRO A 46 -11.37 -6.69 3.89
C PRO A 46 -10.88 -8.04 4.43
N ALA A 47 -11.47 -9.13 3.96
CA ALA A 47 -11.15 -10.49 4.43
C ALA A 47 -9.65 -10.81 4.35
N GLU A 48 -9.01 -10.36 3.27
CA GLU A 48 -7.56 -10.53 3.07
C GLU A 48 -6.72 -9.77 4.11
N LEU A 49 -7.12 -8.56 4.49
CA LEU A 49 -6.42 -7.80 5.51
C LEU A 49 -6.63 -8.41 6.90
N ARG A 50 -7.84 -8.93 7.19
CA ARG A 50 -8.10 -9.70 8.43
C ARG A 50 -7.18 -10.93 8.50
N GLU A 51 -7.12 -11.71 7.42
CA GLU A 51 -6.27 -12.88 7.33
C GLU A 51 -4.79 -12.52 7.53
N PHE A 52 -4.32 -11.40 6.96
CA PHE A 52 -2.96 -10.91 7.20
C PHE A 52 -2.69 -10.71 8.70
N TYR A 53 -3.54 -9.95 9.40
CA TYR A 53 -3.38 -9.73 10.85
C TYR A 53 -3.46 -11.01 11.68
N GLN A 54 -4.28 -11.98 11.27
CA GLN A 54 -4.45 -13.27 11.95
C GLN A 54 -3.28 -14.22 11.73
N THR A 55 -2.58 -14.12 10.60
CA THR A 55 -1.52 -15.07 10.21
C THR A 55 -0.12 -14.51 10.37
N VAL A 56 0.05 -13.19 10.22
CA VAL A 56 1.34 -12.50 10.34
C VAL A 56 1.48 -11.90 11.74
N GLY A 57 0.51 -11.11 12.18
CA GLY A 57 0.50 -10.46 13.50
C GLY A 57 -0.03 -9.03 13.48
N ASP A 58 -0.16 -8.41 14.68
CA ASP A 58 -0.62 -7.03 14.88
C ASP A 58 0.40 -5.98 14.39
N GLY A 59 0.47 -5.86 13.06
CA GLY A 59 1.47 -5.07 12.36
C GLY A 59 2.68 -5.92 11.98
N PHE A 60 3.38 -5.45 10.95
CA PHE A 60 4.57 -6.09 10.41
C PHE A 60 5.51 -5.01 9.89
N SER A 61 6.77 -5.06 10.28
CA SER A 61 7.79 -4.14 9.79
C SER A 61 8.92 -4.95 9.19
N PHE A 62 9.23 -4.68 7.94
CA PHE A 62 10.33 -5.27 7.22
C PHE A 62 11.16 -4.19 6.54
N PHE A 63 12.48 -4.31 6.60
CA PHE A 63 13.41 -3.39 5.98
C PHE A 63 14.70 -4.11 5.57
N TRP A 64 15.24 -3.76 4.40
CA TRP A 64 16.57 -4.15 3.96
C TRP A 64 17.18 -3.05 3.09
N GLU A 65 18.50 -3.02 3.05
CA GLU A 65 19.28 -2.16 2.17
C GLU A 65 20.44 -2.97 1.59
N SER A 66 20.77 -2.75 0.32
CA SER A 66 21.82 -3.51 -0.35
C SER A 66 23.23 -3.07 0.04
N ASP A 67 23.41 -1.81 0.44
CA ASP A 67 24.64 -1.27 1.03
C ASP A 67 24.29 -0.22 2.09
N SER A 68 24.60 -0.54 3.35
CA SER A 68 24.34 0.31 4.52
C SER A 68 25.29 1.51 4.54
N GLY A 69 25.02 2.50 3.70
CA GLY A 69 25.86 3.70 3.59
C GLY A 69 25.71 4.48 2.29
N ASP A 70 25.10 3.90 1.25
CA ASP A 70 24.81 4.60 0.00
C ASP A 70 23.29 4.67 -0.24
N PRO A 71 22.65 5.85 -0.07
CA PRO A 71 21.22 6.02 -0.27
C PRO A 71 20.79 5.86 -1.75
N LYS A 72 21.75 5.74 -2.68
CA LYS A 72 21.48 5.45 -4.09
C LYS A 72 21.35 3.96 -4.38
N THR A 73 21.64 3.11 -3.39
CA THR A 73 21.54 1.67 -3.56
C THR A 73 20.11 1.19 -3.32
N PRO A 74 19.69 0.09 -3.98
CA PRO A 74 18.40 -0.52 -3.74
C PRO A 74 18.17 -0.80 -2.25
N TRP A 75 16.96 -0.49 -1.81
CA TRP A 75 16.42 -0.84 -0.51
C TRP A 75 14.94 -1.18 -0.64
N GLY A 76 14.40 -1.90 0.33
CA GLY A 76 12.99 -2.26 0.36
C GLY A 76 12.42 -2.20 1.76
N SER A 77 11.11 -1.99 1.83
CA SER A 77 10.39 -1.82 3.08
C SER A 77 8.94 -2.28 2.94
N LEU A 78 8.42 -2.88 4.00
CA LEU A 78 7.00 -3.16 4.15
C LEU A 78 6.55 -2.81 5.57
N PRO A 79 5.99 -1.60 5.79
CA PRO A 79 5.55 -1.13 7.10
C PRO A 79 4.03 -1.26 7.25
N VAL A 80 3.53 -2.48 7.54
CA VAL A 80 2.11 -2.69 7.86
C VAL A 80 1.85 -2.25 9.30
N PRO A 81 0.95 -1.29 9.56
CA PRO A 81 0.71 -0.76 10.89
C PRO A 81 0.03 -1.79 11.79
N SER A 82 0.26 -1.70 13.10
CA SER A 82 -0.63 -2.35 14.07
C SER A 82 -2.05 -1.82 13.93
N LEU A 83 -3.06 -2.58 14.35
CA LEU A 83 -4.46 -2.19 14.32
C LEU A 83 -4.69 -0.88 15.08
N SER A 84 -4.02 -0.69 16.22
CA SER A 84 -4.11 0.56 16.97
C SER A 84 -3.59 1.78 16.19
N SER A 85 -2.51 1.60 15.41
CA SER A 85 -1.96 2.62 14.53
C SER A 85 -2.82 2.84 13.30
N LEU A 86 -3.38 1.77 12.72
CA LEU A 86 -4.32 1.84 11.61
C LEU A 86 -5.57 2.64 11.98
N VAL A 87 -6.15 2.40 13.17
CA VAL A 87 -7.28 3.18 13.70
C VAL A 87 -6.93 4.67 13.80
N LYS A 88 -5.75 5.02 14.31
CA LYS A 88 -5.30 6.42 14.41
C LYS A 88 -5.10 7.05 13.04
N MET A 89 -4.45 6.32 12.13
CA MET A 89 -4.20 6.76 10.76
C MET A 89 -5.52 7.04 10.04
N TYR A 90 -6.44 6.07 10.04
CA TYR A 90 -7.75 6.21 9.40
C TYR A 90 -8.58 7.36 9.98
N THR A 91 -8.66 7.48 11.30
CA THR A 91 -9.43 8.56 11.94
C THR A 91 -8.82 9.94 11.70
N GLY A 92 -7.48 10.07 11.72
CA GLY A 92 -6.78 11.29 11.35
C GLY A 92 -7.00 11.67 9.88
N TRP A 93 -6.88 10.69 8.98
CA TRP A 93 -7.01 10.90 7.53
C TRP A 93 -8.42 11.34 7.13
N ARG A 94 -9.46 10.76 7.74
CA ARG A 94 -10.86 11.23 7.55
C ARG A 94 -11.08 12.69 7.99
N GLY A 95 -10.32 13.17 8.97
CA GLY A 95 -10.46 14.53 9.50
C GLY A 95 -9.68 15.58 8.69
N LEU A 96 -8.58 15.18 8.08
CA LEU A 96 -7.57 16.09 7.51
C LEU A 96 -7.44 16.01 5.99
N VAL A 97 -7.58 14.83 5.40
CA VAL A 97 -7.25 14.59 3.98
C VAL A 97 -8.49 14.36 3.14
N LEU A 98 -9.50 13.66 3.68
CA LEU A 98 -10.69 13.32 2.92
C LEU A 98 -11.74 14.44 2.94
N TYR A 99 -12.33 14.68 1.78
CA TYR A 99 -13.50 15.54 1.64
C TYR A 99 -14.76 14.69 1.81
N SER A 100 -15.62 15.05 2.77
CA SER A 100 -16.99 14.52 2.77
C SER A 100 -17.70 14.95 1.49
N PRO A 101 -18.75 14.24 1.04
CA PRO A 101 -19.50 14.62 -0.15
C PRO A 101 -19.95 16.09 -0.13
N GLU A 102 -20.37 16.60 1.02
CA GLU A 102 -20.78 17.99 1.20
C GLU A 102 -19.61 18.96 1.07
N ARG A 103 -18.46 18.64 1.69
CA ARG A 103 -17.24 19.45 1.59
C ARG A 103 -16.67 19.46 0.18
N ALA A 104 -16.70 18.31 -0.51
CA ALA A 104 -16.27 18.18 -1.90
C ALA A 104 -17.12 19.06 -2.83
N GLU A 105 -18.44 19.08 -2.59
CA GLU A 105 -19.36 19.91 -3.36
C GLU A 105 -19.12 21.41 -3.11
N GLU A 106 -18.96 21.82 -1.85
CA GLU A 106 -18.66 23.20 -1.46
C GLU A 106 -17.30 23.68 -1.99
N TYR A 107 -16.27 22.85 -1.88
CA TYR A 107 -14.91 23.19 -2.30
C TYR A 107 -14.80 23.36 -3.82
N GLY A 108 -15.47 22.50 -4.60
CA GLY A 108 -15.56 22.65 -6.05
C GLY A 108 -14.26 22.44 -6.85
N PHE A 109 -13.15 22.08 -6.19
CA PHE A 109 -11.84 21.76 -6.78
C PHE A 109 -11.33 22.73 -7.86
N PRO A 110 -11.32 24.05 -7.60
CA PRO A 110 -11.06 25.09 -8.62
C PRO A 110 -9.62 25.09 -9.18
N HIS A 111 -8.69 24.37 -8.53
CA HIS A 111 -7.28 24.33 -8.91
C HIS A 111 -6.88 23.05 -9.67
N THR A 112 -7.86 22.19 -9.97
CA THR A 112 -7.67 20.99 -10.78
C THR A 112 -7.92 21.27 -12.26
N LYS A 113 -7.35 20.46 -13.16
CA LYS A 113 -7.63 20.56 -14.60
C LYS A 113 -9.04 20.12 -14.96
N ASP A 114 -9.62 19.19 -14.19
CA ASP A 114 -10.98 18.70 -14.35
C ASP A 114 -11.68 18.63 -12.98
N PRO A 115 -12.42 19.70 -12.60
CA PRO A 115 -13.14 19.74 -11.32
C PRO A 115 -14.25 18.68 -11.19
N ALA A 116 -14.85 18.25 -12.31
CA ALA A 116 -15.90 17.23 -12.26
C ALA A 116 -15.30 15.85 -11.96
N LEU A 117 -14.17 15.54 -12.59
CA LEU A 117 -13.37 14.36 -12.26
C LEU A 117 -12.90 14.42 -10.81
N ALA A 118 -12.40 15.57 -10.34
CA ALA A 118 -11.94 15.74 -8.97
C ALA A 118 -13.03 15.46 -7.92
N LYS A 119 -14.26 15.91 -8.16
CA LYS A 119 -15.41 15.58 -7.30
C LYS A 119 -15.69 14.08 -7.27
N HIS A 120 -15.65 13.41 -8.43
CA HIS A 120 -15.83 11.96 -8.52
C HIS A 120 -14.72 11.20 -7.79
N THR A 121 -13.47 11.64 -7.96
CA THR A 121 -12.30 11.10 -7.26
C THR A 121 -12.44 11.25 -5.75
N ALA A 122 -12.79 12.45 -5.25
CA ALA A 122 -13.02 12.69 -3.82
C ALA A 122 -14.12 11.78 -3.24
N ALA A 123 -15.21 11.58 -4.00
CA ALA A 123 -16.28 10.68 -3.60
C ALA A 123 -15.81 9.21 -3.46
N ARG A 124 -14.93 8.74 -4.36
CA ARG A 124 -14.29 7.42 -4.24
C ARG A 124 -13.37 7.36 -3.02
N MET A 125 -12.48 8.35 -2.88
CA MET A 125 -11.50 8.44 -1.79
C MET A 125 -12.15 8.44 -0.39
N TRP A 126 -13.40 8.89 -0.27
CA TRP A 126 -14.16 8.82 0.99
C TRP A 126 -14.31 7.40 1.56
N HIS A 127 -14.16 6.39 0.71
CA HIS A 127 -14.21 4.97 1.04
C HIS A 127 -12.83 4.32 1.15
N TRP A 128 -11.74 5.07 1.05
CA TRP A 128 -10.40 4.51 1.13
C TRP A 128 -9.96 4.30 2.58
N LEU A 129 -9.18 3.24 2.80
CA LEU A 129 -8.50 2.94 4.05
C LEU A 129 -6.99 3.05 3.81
N PRO A 130 -6.28 4.05 4.38
CA PRO A 130 -4.84 4.14 4.24
C PRO A 130 -4.18 3.05 5.08
N ILE A 131 -3.23 2.33 4.48
CA ILE A 131 -2.51 1.23 5.13
C ILE A 131 -1.05 1.61 5.31
N ILE A 132 -0.39 2.17 4.30
CA ILE A 132 1.00 2.63 4.36
C ILE A 132 1.02 4.12 4.06
N ALA A 133 1.62 4.91 4.95
CA ALA A 133 1.87 6.32 4.72
C ALA A 133 3.31 6.50 4.23
N GLU A 134 3.46 7.21 3.12
CA GLU A 134 4.77 7.60 2.59
C GLU A 134 5.17 8.97 3.18
N GLU A 135 6.47 9.23 3.33
CA GLU A 135 6.95 10.42 4.03
C GLU A 135 6.63 11.76 3.34
N ASN A 136 6.32 11.72 2.04
CA ASN A 136 5.99 12.89 1.22
C ASN A 136 4.49 13.23 1.21
N GLY A 137 3.68 12.54 2.01
CA GLY A 137 2.23 12.73 2.06
C GLY A 137 1.44 11.81 1.13
N ASP A 138 2.12 11.04 0.28
CA ASP A 138 1.49 9.96 -0.49
C ASP A 138 1.08 8.81 0.45
N ALA A 139 0.19 7.95 -0.02
CA ALA A 139 -0.21 6.77 0.73
C ALA A 139 -0.55 5.58 -0.19
N ILE A 140 -0.44 4.38 0.36
CA ILE A 140 -1.02 3.17 -0.22
C ILE A 140 -2.29 2.85 0.55
N CYS A 141 -3.39 2.79 -0.19
CA CYS A 141 -4.73 2.69 0.36
C CYS A 141 -5.46 1.45 -0.19
N LEU A 142 -6.46 0.96 0.56
CA LEU A 142 -7.46 0.01 0.06
C LEU A 142 -8.73 0.77 -0.31
N ASP A 143 -9.25 0.57 -1.52
CA ASP A 143 -10.53 1.13 -1.93
C ASP A 143 -11.68 0.23 -1.47
N LEU A 144 -12.23 0.50 -0.29
CA LEU A 144 -13.33 -0.29 0.29
C LEU A 144 -14.66 -0.15 -0.47
N GLY A 145 -14.77 0.84 -1.36
CA GLY A 145 -15.95 1.09 -2.18
C GLY A 145 -16.00 0.24 -3.44
N ALA A 146 -14.87 -0.35 -3.85
CA ALA A 146 -14.74 -1.12 -5.08
C ALA A 146 -14.75 -2.65 -4.83
N PRO A 147 -15.30 -3.45 -5.76
CA PRO A 147 -15.23 -4.91 -5.68
C PRO A 147 -13.78 -5.40 -5.56
N GLY A 148 -13.55 -6.34 -4.64
CA GLY A 148 -12.20 -6.89 -4.39
C GLY A 148 -11.35 -6.04 -3.44
N CYS A 149 -11.77 -4.82 -3.09
CA CYS A 149 -10.99 -3.89 -2.25
C CYS A 149 -9.57 -3.67 -2.80
N PRO A 150 -9.43 -3.16 -4.04
CA PRO A 150 -8.13 -3.02 -4.67
C PRO A 150 -7.22 -2.09 -3.88
N VAL A 151 -5.92 -2.38 -3.97
CA VAL A 151 -4.89 -1.50 -3.44
C VAL A 151 -4.63 -0.41 -4.47
N VAL A 152 -4.65 0.85 -4.03
CA VAL A 152 -4.47 2.04 -4.85
C VAL A 152 -3.43 2.96 -4.26
N PHE A 153 -2.75 3.71 -5.12
CA PHE A 153 -1.81 4.76 -4.74
C PHE A 153 -2.54 6.10 -4.64
N ASP A 154 -2.49 6.71 -3.46
CA ASP A 154 -2.92 8.07 -3.19
C ASP A 154 -1.74 9.02 -3.37
N GLN A 155 -1.77 9.83 -4.42
CA GLN A 155 -0.77 10.85 -4.68
C GLN A 155 -1.20 12.18 -4.04
N HIS A 156 -0.42 12.74 -3.12
CA HIS A 156 -0.84 13.89 -2.30
C HIS A 156 -1.15 15.16 -3.10
N ASP A 157 -0.49 15.37 -4.24
CA ASP A 157 -0.59 16.57 -5.08
C ASP A 157 -1.65 16.46 -6.19
N TRP A 158 -2.54 15.44 -6.14
CA TRP A 158 -3.59 15.22 -7.14
C TRP A 158 -4.53 16.43 -7.36
N MET A 159 -4.61 17.33 -6.37
CA MET A 159 -5.39 18.57 -6.44
C MET A 159 -4.58 19.81 -6.88
N ASP A 160 -3.26 19.80 -6.72
CA ASP A 160 -2.39 20.98 -6.84
C ASP A 160 -1.91 21.18 -8.29
N GLY A 161 -2.85 21.52 -9.17
CA GLY A 161 -2.61 21.56 -10.62
C GLY A 161 -2.61 20.18 -11.29
N GLY A 162 -3.01 19.15 -10.55
CA GLY A 162 -3.21 17.78 -11.02
C GLY A 162 -4.37 17.62 -12.00
N SER A 163 -4.55 16.40 -12.52
CA SER A 163 -5.63 16.06 -13.45
C SER A 163 -7.01 16.10 -12.80
N GLY A 164 -7.09 16.01 -11.47
CA GLY A 164 -8.31 15.69 -10.74
C GLY A 164 -8.53 14.18 -10.56
N ASP A 165 -7.67 13.34 -11.13
CA ASP A 165 -7.68 11.89 -10.91
C ASP A 165 -6.68 11.46 -9.84
N ASN A 166 -6.98 10.38 -9.14
CA ASN A 166 -6.13 9.78 -8.11
C ASN A 166 -6.50 8.29 -7.92
N GLY A 167 -5.65 7.54 -7.23
CA GLY A 167 -5.91 6.14 -6.92
C GLY A 167 -5.45 5.20 -8.01
N HIS A 168 -4.20 5.36 -8.46
CA HIS A 168 -3.62 4.46 -9.46
C HIS A 168 -3.58 3.03 -8.88
N PRO A 169 -4.07 2.01 -9.60
CA PRO A 169 -4.14 0.66 -9.07
C PRO A 169 -2.74 0.05 -8.87
N LEU A 170 -2.55 -0.57 -7.71
CA LEU A 170 -1.33 -1.30 -7.34
C LEU A 170 -1.53 -2.83 -7.28
N GLY A 171 -2.76 -3.27 -7.00
CA GLY A 171 -3.18 -4.68 -7.03
C GLY A 171 -4.69 -4.80 -6.89
N ALA A 172 -5.29 -5.91 -7.37
CA ALA A 172 -6.75 -6.05 -7.33
C ALA A 172 -7.30 -6.30 -5.90
N ASN A 173 -6.41 -6.67 -4.98
CA ASN A 173 -6.67 -6.89 -3.56
C ASN A 173 -5.32 -6.85 -2.80
N TRP A 174 -5.37 -7.01 -1.47
CA TRP A 174 -4.18 -6.91 -0.60
C TRP A 174 -3.14 -7.98 -0.92
N ARG A 175 -3.58 -9.22 -1.17
CA ARG A 175 -2.70 -10.34 -1.48
C ARG A 175 -1.98 -10.16 -2.81
N GLU A 176 -2.69 -9.83 -3.87
CA GLU A 176 -2.10 -9.61 -5.19
C GLU A 176 -1.09 -8.46 -5.18
N PHE A 177 -1.38 -7.40 -4.43
CA PHE A 177 -0.43 -6.32 -4.20
C PHE A 177 0.85 -6.81 -3.52
N LEU A 178 0.73 -7.57 -2.42
CA LEU A 178 1.90 -8.12 -1.72
C LEU A 178 2.67 -9.14 -2.56
N ILE A 179 2.00 -9.95 -3.39
CA ILE A 179 2.67 -10.86 -4.32
C ILE A 179 3.45 -10.05 -5.37
N GLY A 180 2.84 -9.03 -5.94
CA GLY A 180 3.47 -8.14 -6.92
C GLY A 180 4.70 -7.43 -6.34
N TRP A 181 4.53 -6.74 -5.21
CA TRP A 181 5.62 -6.01 -4.57
C TRP A 181 6.69 -6.93 -3.97
N GLY A 182 6.28 -8.07 -3.40
CA GLY A 182 7.17 -9.13 -2.93
C GLY A 182 8.00 -9.75 -4.05
N SER A 183 7.51 -9.75 -5.30
CA SER A 183 8.28 -10.22 -6.46
C SER A 183 9.55 -9.40 -6.74
N VAL A 184 9.65 -8.21 -6.14
CA VAL A 184 10.85 -7.37 -6.13
C VAL A 184 11.35 -7.13 -4.70
N CYS A 185 11.12 -8.07 -3.77
CA CYS A 185 11.52 -7.98 -2.36
C CYS A 185 11.03 -6.72 -1.64
N PHE A 186 9.83 -6.22 -1.97
CA PHE A 186 9.32 -4.96 -1.43
C PHE A 186 10.24 -3.77 -1.69
N GLN A 187 11.03 -3.82 -2.77
CA GLN A 187 11.93 -2.74 -3.16
C GLN A 187 11.13 -1.45 -3.43
N MET A 188 11.64 -0.32 -2.95
CA MET A 188 11.10 0.98 -3.31
C MET A 188 11.44 1.33 -4.77
N PRO A 189 10.55 2.02 -5.49
CA PRO A 189 10.88 2.51 -6.82
C PRO A 189 12.07 3.46 -6.77
N LYS A 190 12.88 3.45 -7.83
CA LYS A 190 14.01 4.37 -7.98
C LYS A 190 13.59 5.82 -7.74
N ASP A 191 14.40 6.56 -6.96
CA ASP A 191 14.16 7.94 -6.55
C ASP A 191 12.84 8.17 -5.79
N LEU A 192 12.24 7.09 -5.23
CA LEU A 192 11.00 7.10 -4.45
C LEU A 192 9.78 7.64 -5.20
N TYR A 193 9.80 7.57 -6.53
CA TYR A 193 8.73 8.08 -7.36
C TYR A 193 7.93 6.95 -8.00
N TRP A 194 6.86 6.52 -7.30
CA TRP A 194 5.93 5.48 -7.74
C TRP A 194 5.40 5.68 -9.17
N PRO A 195 5.05 6.88 -9.64
CA PRO A 195 4.49 7.03 -10.99
C PRO A 195 5.40 6.55 -12.13
N TRP A 196 6.71 6.44 -11.92
CA TRP A 196 7.61 5.88 -12.92
C TRP A 196 7.41 4.38 -13.15
N CYS A 197 6.94 3.62 -12.15
CA CYS A 197 6.68 2.20 -12.30
C CYS A 197 5.22 1.89 -12.69
N PHE A 198 4.38 2.89 -12.92
CA PHE A 198 2.99 2.69 -13.30
C PHE A 198 2.84 2.23 -14.75
N ARG A 199 1.88 1.32 -14.96
CA ARG A 199 1.39 0.89 -16.28
C ARG A 199 -0.15 0.88 -16.27
N PRO A 200 -0.82 0.85 -17.43
CA PRO A 200 -2.27 0.74 -17.46
C PRO A 200 -2.74 -0.44 -16.59
N GLY A 201 -3.54 -0.16 -15.57
CA GLY A 201 -4.11 -1.17 -14.68
C GLY A 201 -3.19 -1.76 -13.60
N GLY A 202 -1.97 -1.26 -13.40
CA GLY A 202 -1.11 -1.77 -12.32
C GLY A 202 0.30 -1.19 -12.27
N VAL A 203 1.23 -1.96 -11.72
CA VAL A 203 2.65 -1.63 -11.62
C VAL A 203 3.48 -2.56 -12.50
N ALA A 204 4.48 -2.02 -13.17
CA ALA A 204 5.50 -2.76 -13.90
C ALA A 204 6.58 -3.28 -12.94
N TRP A 205 6.25 -4.29 -12.13
CA TRP A 205 7.18 -4.92 -11.17
C TRP A 205 8.45 -5.49 -11.84
N ASP A 206 8.36 -5.85 -13.12
CA ASP A 206 9.49 -6.31 -13.94
C ASP A 206 10.24 -5.17 -14.67
N GLY A 207 9.86 -3.92 -14.42
CA GLY A 207 10.44 -2.73 -15.03
C GLY A 207 11.84 -2.37 -14.53
N GLU A 208 12.45 -1.35 -15.14
CA GLU A 208 13.81 -0.90 -14.84
C GLU A 208 13.93 -0.10 -13.52
N HIS A 209 12.79 0.31 -12.95
CA HIS A 209 12.74 1.01 -11.67
C HIS A 209 12.95 0.08 -10.47
N PHE A 210 12.96 -1.24 -10.70
CA PHE A 210 13.29 -2.26 -9.71
C PHE A 210 14.53 -3.04 -10.17
N HIS A 211 15.49 -3.21 -9.27
CA HIS A 211 16.79 -3.79 -9.59
C HIS A 211 16.67 -5.31 -9.72
N SER A 212 17.05 -5.84 -10.90
CA SER A 212 16.79 -7.23 -11.28
C SER A 212 17.37 -8.30 -10.34
N ARG A 213 18.44 -7.97 -9.61
CA ARG A 213 19.03 -8.85 -8.57
C ARG A 213 18.03 -9.27 -7.50
N PHE A 214 17.04 -8.45 -7.17
CA PHE A 214 16.08 -8.70 -6.09
C PHE A 214 14.75 -9.29 -6.58
N ARG A 215 14.77 -9.91 -7.77
CA ARG A 215 13.56 -10.48 -8.35
C ARG A 215 13.33 -11.90 -7.86
N VAL A 216 12.17 -12.10 -7.23
CA VAL A 216 11.73 -13.40 -6.75
C VAL A 216 10.91 -14.09 -7.83
N ALA A 217 11.55 -14.97 -8.59
CA ALA A 217 10.96 -15.60 -9.78
C ALA A 217 9.67 -16.39 -9.50
N GLU A 218 9.53 -16.96 -8.30
CA GLU A 218 8.32 -17.67 -7.87
C GLU A 218 7.12 -16.71 -7.76
N LEU A 219 7.27 -15.61 -7.05
CA LEU A 219 6.23 -14.60 -6.87
C LEU A 219 5.89 -13.89 -8.18
N ALA A 220 6.89 -13.62 -9.03
CA ALA A 220 6.68 -13.05 -10.35
C ALA A 220 5.81 -13.94 -11.25
N LYS A 221 5.91 -15.27 -11.14
CA LYS A 221 5.03 -16.19 -11.87
C LYS A 221 3.60 -16.16 -11.34
N LEU A 222 3.42 -16.10 -10.03
CA LEU A 222 2.10 -16.03 -9.40
C LEU A 222 1.36 -14.74 -9.74
N HIS A 223 2.08 -13.62 -9.85
CA HIS A 223 1.48 -12.33 -10.23
C HIS A 223 1.01 -12.28 -11.71
N ASN A 224 1.64 -13.06 -12.59
CA ASN A 224 1.34 -13.06 -14.03
C ASN A 224 0.39 -14.20 -14.45
N ALA A 225 -0.06 -15.03 -13.51
CA ALA A 225 -0.94 -16.18 -13.75
C ALA A 225 -2.42 -15.76 -13.64
#